data_AF-A0A956DZG9-F1
#
_entry.id   AF-A0A956DZG9-F1
#
_cell.length_a   1.000
_cell.length_b   1.000
_cell.length_c   1.000
_cell.angle_alpha   90.00
_cell.angle_beta   90.00
_cell.angle_gamma   90.00
#
_symmetry.space_group_name_H-M   'P 1'
#
loop_
_entity.id
_entity.type
_entity.pdbx_description
1 polymer ?
#
loop_
_entity_poly.entity_id
_entity_poly.type
_entity_poly.pdbx_seq_one_letter_code
_entity_poly.pdbx_strand_id
1 'polypeptide(L)'
;YLYDRYTDFDGVYDAPTRTLKIPVAGRELSQDEMRDACALRRELRDHPDTPVDAVGFTFPIPGEHEPYLLDLWLRELHGYAFIDHREQRVDQDFVPPPPQPPDWAR
;
A
#
# COMPACT_ATOMS: atom_id res chain seq x y z
N TYR A 1 25.64 -9.06 -6.04
CA TYR A 1 24.50 -9.39 -6.91
C TYR A 1 23.21 -9.52 -6.10
N LEU A 2 22.77 -8.48 -5.37
CA LEU A 2 21.56 -8.54 -4.52
C LEU A 2 20.53 -7.42 -4.79
N TYR A 3 20.80 -6.52 -5.73
CA TYR A 3 19.94 -5.35 -5.99
C TYR A 3 19.02 -5.47 -7.22
N ASP A 4 19.05 -6.60 -7.93
CA ASP A 4 18.30 -6.81 -9.20
C ASP A 4 16.91 -7.45 -9.00
N ARG A 5 16.35 -7.38 -7.78
CA ARG A 5 15.07 -8.04 -7.45
C ARG A 5 14.03 -7.15 -6.78
N TYR A 6 14.36 -5.88 -6.53
CA TYR A 6 13.39 -4.94 -5.98
C TYR A 6 12.74 -4.17 -7.10
N THR A 7 11.42 -4.06 -7.05
CA THR A 7 10.69 -3.09 -7.86
C THR A 7 11.26 -1.69 -7.59
N ASP A 8 11.64 -0.97 -8.64
CA ASP A 8 12.00 0.43 -8.51
C ASP A 8 10.73 1.25 -8.29
N PHE A 9 10.64 1.92 -7.14
CA PHE A 9 9.46 2.70 -6.77
C PHE A 9 9.71 4.17 -7.01
N ASP A 10 8.96 4.75 -7.95
CA ASP A 10 8.82 6.19 -8.08
C ASP A 10 7.65 6.65 -7.21
N GLY A 11 7.96 7.27 -6.06
CA GLY A 11 6.97 7.63 -5.04
C GLY A 11 7.20 9.02 -4.47
N VAL A 12 6.13 9.60 -3.91
CA VAL A 12 6.15 10.91 -3.28
C VAL A 12 6.15 10.75 -1.77
N TYR A 13 7.16 11.31 -1.11
CA TYR A 13 7.27 11.31 0.35
C TYR A 13 6.47 12.47 0.96
N ASP A 14 5.52 12.14 1.83
CA ASP A 14 4.72 13.06 2.63
C ASP A 14 5.34 13.23 4.01
N ALA A 15 6.16 14.28 4.17
CA ALA A 15 6.94 14.50 5.40
C ALA A 15 6.09 14.67 6.68
N PRO A 16 4.96 15.41 6.68
CA PRO A 16 4.07 15.50 7.83
C PRO A 16 3.59 14.15 8.38
N THR A 17 3.31 13.18 7.49
CA THR A 17 2.78 11.86 7.86
C THR A 17 3.85 10.77 7.79
N ARG A 18 5.09 11.11 7.42
CA ARG A 18 6.20 10.19 7.17
C ARG A 18 5.79 9.01 6.29
N THR A 19 4.96 9.28 5.30
CA THR A 19 4.39 8.25 4.43
C THR A 19 4.98 8.37 3.03
N LEU A 20 5.50 7.26 2.49
CA LEU A 20 5.87 7.18 1.08
C LEU A 20 4.66 6.70 0.26
N LYS A 21 4.19 7.52 -0.68
CA LYS A 21 3.02 7.25 -1.52
C LYS A 21 3.44 6.91 -2.94
N ILE A 22 3.04 5.74 -3.42
CA ILE A 22 3.42 5.21 -4.74
C ILE A 22 2.19 5.24 -5.64
N PRO A 23 2.19 5.99 -6.76
CA PRO A 23 1.05 6.04 -7.67
C PRO A 23 0.88 4.74 -8.46
N VAL A 24 -0.36 4.26 -8.53
CA VAL A 24 -0.78 3.11 -9.35
C VAL A 24 -1.92 3.57 -10.24
N ALA A 25 -1.62 3.92 -11.49
CA ALA A 25 -2.59 4.50 -12.42
C ALA A 25 -2.83 3.58 -13.60
N GLY A 26 -4.05 3.05 -13.74
CA GLY A 26 -4.45 2.31 -14.95
C GLY A 26 -3.70 0.99 -15.14
N ARG A 27 -3.17 0.41 -14.06
CA ARG A 27 -2.47 -0.88 -14.08
C ARG A 27 -2.81 -1.70 -12.85
N GLU A 28 -2.55 -3.00 -12.94
CA GLU A 28 -2.64 -3.87 -11.78
C GLU A 28 -1.47 -3.64 -10.83
N LEU A 29 -1.77 -3.68 -9.53
CA LEU A 29 -0.77 -3.71 -8.47
C LEU A 29 -0.46 -5.17 -8.14
N SER A 30 0.76 -5.59 -8.43
CA SER A 30 1.16 -6.99 -8.24
C SER A 30 1.49 -7.31 -6.78
N GLN A 31 1.45 -8.60 -6.46
CA GLN A 31 1.81 -9.12 -5.14
C GLN A 31 3.30 -8.92 -4.81
N ASP A 32 4.17 -9.00 -5.82
CA ASP A 32 5.60 -8.73 -5.66
C ASP A 32 5.85 -7.27 -5.29
N GLU A 33 5.14 -6.33 -5.92
CA GLU A 33 5.23 -4.90 -5.55
C GLU A 33 4.77 -4.64 -4.12
N MET A 34 3.66 -5.25 -3.69
CA MET A 34 3.23 -5.12 -2.29
C MET A 34 4.25 -5.71 -1.31
N ARG A 35 4.88 -6.84 -1.66
CA ARG A 35 5.96 -7.43 -0.85
C ARG A 35 7.17 -6.49 -0.78
N ASP A 36 7.60 -5.95 -1.91
CA ASP A 36 8.74 -5.06 -1.99
C ASP A 36 8.47 -3.75 -1.23
N ALA A 37 7.23 -3.24 -1.27
CA ALA A 37 6.79 -2.09 -0.46
C ALA A 37 6.86 -2.37 1.05
N CYS A 38 6.56 -3.61 1.49
CA CYS A 38 6.75 -4.00 2.89
C CYS A 38 8.24 -3.98 3.29
N ALA A 39 9.12 -4.48 2.42
CA ALA A 39 10.56 -4.45 2.65
C ALA A 39 11.06 -3.00 2.71
N LEU A 40 10.61 -2.16 1.78
CA LEU A 40 10.94 -0.73 1.73
C LEU A 40 10.51 0.00 3.01
N ARG A 41 9.29 -0.24 3.49
CA ARG A 41 8.81 0.31 4.78
C ARG A 41 9.74 -0.08 5.93
N ARG A 42 10.21 -1.33 5.97
CA ARG A 42 11.12 -1.80 7.02
C ARG A 42 12.49 -1.14 6.92
N GLU A 43 13.03 -1.02 5.71
CA GLU A 43 14.37 -0.49 5.45
C GLU A 43 14.45 1.02 5.70
N LEU A 44 13.42 1.76 5.33
CA LEU A 44 13.38 3.22 5.47
C LEU A 44 12.86 3.72 6.82
N ARG A 45 12.37 2.82 7.70
CA ARG A 45 11.80 3.20 9.00
C ARG A 45 12.68 4.13 9.81
N ASP A 46 13.97 3.80 9.88
CA ASP A 46 14.97 4.54 10.67
C ASP A 46 15.98 5.28 9.77
N HIS A 47 15.61 5.57 8.52
CA HIS A 47 16.50 6.31 7.61
C HIS A 47 16.80 7.71 8.18
N PRO A 48 18.08 8.13 8.26
CA PRO A 48 18.48 9.31 9.00
C PRO A 48 17.87 10.62 8.47
N ASP A 49 17.70 10.72 7.16
CA ASP A 49 17.21 11.94 6.50
C ASP A 49 15.70 11.87 6.17
N THR A 50 15.17 10.67 5.98
CA THR A 50 13.84 10.45 5.37
C THR A 50 13.16 9.23 5.98
N PRO A 51 12.86 9.25 7.29
CA PRO A 51 12.25 8.11 7.97
C PRO A 51 10.83 7.85 7.43
N VAL A 52 10.50 6.59 7.14
CA VAL A 52 9.21 6.19 6.60
C VAL A 52 8.46 5.30 7.60
N ASP A 53 7.39 5.82 8.18
CA ASP A 53 6.53 5.07 9.11
C ASP A 53 5.53 4.17 8.36
N ALA A 54 5.10 4.60 7.16
CA ALA A 54 4.14 3.89 6.34
C ALA A 54 4.45 4.00 4.85
N VAL A 55 4.06 2.98 4.09
CA VAL A 55 4.05 2.99 2.63
C VAL A 55 2.62 2.80 2.16
N GLY A 56 2.19 3.58 1.18
CA GLY A 56 0.86 3.47 0.61
C GLY A 56 0.85 3.59 -0.90
N PHE A 57 -0.22 3.10 -1.50
CA PHE A 57 -0.46 3.21 -2.93
C PHE A 57 -1.58 4.21 -3.20
N THR A 58 -1.34 5.14 -4.13
CA THR A 58 -2.33 6.13 -4.56
C THR A 58 -2.94 5.69 -5.88
N PHE A 59 -4.25 5.44 -5.88
CA PHE A 59 -5.06 5.04 -7.02
C PHE A 59 -5.81 6.27 -7.57
N PRO A 60 -5.34 6.90 -8.67
CA PRO A 60 -5.93 8.12 -9.19
C PRO A 60 -7.24 7.89 -9.93
N ILE A 61 -7.50 6.67 -10.40
CA ILE A 61 -8.76 6.31 -11.06
C ILE A 61 -9.75 5.84 -9.99
N PRO A 62 -10.97 6.41 -9.94
CA PRO A 62 -11.99 6.01 -8.96
C PRO A 62 -12.27 4.50 -9.01
N GLY A 63 -12.32 3.87 -7.84
CA GLY A 63 -12.63 2.44 -7.67
C GLY A 63 -11.46 1.47 -7.89
N GLU A 64 -10.32 1.89 -8.47
CA GLU A 64 -9.19 0.97 -8.71
C GLU A 64 -8.59 0.36 -7.44
N HIS A 65 -8.77 1.02 -6.29
CA HIS A 65 -8.26 0.57 -5.01
C HIS A 65 -9.05 -0.60 -4.41
N GLU A 66 -10.35 -0.74 -4.75
CA GLU A 66 -11.27 -1.66 -4.06
C GLU A 66 -10.77 -3.12 -4.02
N PRO A 67 -10.26 -3.71 -5.12
CA PRO A 67 -9.81 -5.10 -5.12
C PRO A 67 -8.59 -5.34 -4.22
N TYR A 68 -7.82 -4.29 -3.90
CA TYR A 68 -6.56 -4.40 -3.17
C TYR A 68 -6.69 -4.13 -1.67
N LEU A 69 -7.82 -3.60 -1.19
CA LEU A 69 -7.97 -3.17 0.21
C LEU A 69 -7.64 -4.28 1.22
N LEU A 70 -8.10 -5.50 0.98
CA LEU A 70 -7.79 -6.64 1.86
C LEU A 70 -6.29 -6.96 1.88
N ASP A 71 -5.66 -6.97 0.70
CA ASP A 71 -4.24 -7.30 0.58
C ASP A 71 -3.34 -6.23 1.18
N LEU A 72 -3.69 -4.96 1.00
CA LEU A 72 -3.00 -3.83 1.61
C LEU A 72 -3.14 -3.89 3.14
N TRP A 73 -4.36 -4.13 3.64
CA TRP A 73 -4.65 -4.28 5.06
C TRP A 73 -3.83 -5.39 5.72
N LEU A 74 -3.78 -6.58 5.10
CA LEU A 74 -3.00 -7.72 5.59
C LEU A 74 -1.49 -7.43 5.70
N ARG A 75 -1.01 -6.46 4.93
CA ARG A 75 0.42 -6.08 4.83
C ARG A 75 0.75 -4.79 5.57
N GLU A 76 -0.22 -4.19 6.24
CA GLU A 76 -0.13 -2.86 6.87
C GLU A 76 0.34 -1.78 5.88
N LEU A 77 -0.10 -1.89 4.62
CA LEU A 77 0.11 -0.90 3.58
C LEU A 77 -1.15 -0.04 3.46
N HIS A 78 -0.98 1.23 3.11
CA HIS A 78 -2.12 2.15 3.00
C HIS A 78 -2.65 2.20 1.56
N GLY A 79 -3.96 2.45 1.43
CA GLY A 79 -4.62 2.76 0.18
C GLY A 79 -5.08 4.22 0.17
N TYR A 80 -4.75 4.95 -0.89
CA TYR A 80 -5.20 6.32 -1.11
C TYR A 80 -5.95 6.41 -2.44
N ALA A 81 -6.99 7.22 -2.50
CA ALA A 81 -7.70 7.52 -3.74
C ALA A 81 -8.11 9.00 -3.78
N PHE A 82 -8.38 9.51 -4.98
CA PHE A 82 -8.93 10.85 -5.15
C PHE A 82 -10.46 10.82 -5.09
N ILE A 83 -11.02 11.39 -4.03
CA ILE A 83 -12.47 11.55 -3.81
C ILE A 83 -12.75 13.05 -3.67
N ASP A 84 -13.69 13.58 -4.46
CA ASP A 84 -14.01 15.02 -4.53
C ASP A 84 -12.78 15.91 -4.73
N HIS A 85 -11.88 15.50 -5.65
CA HIS A 85 -10.62 16.18 -5.98
C HIS A 85 -9.62 16.27 -4.82
N ARG A 86 -9.79 15.47 -3.76
CA ARG A 86 -8.86 15.37 -2.63
C ARG A 86 -8.36 13.95 -2.48
N GLU A 87 -7.06 13.80 -2.25
CA GLU A 87 -6.50 12.51 -1.84
C GLU A 87 -7.03 12.16 -0.44
N GLN A 88 -7.60 10.97 -0.29
CA GLN A 88 -8.14 10.47 0.96
C GLN A 88 -7.65 9.04 1.18
N ARG A 89 -7.42 8.68 2.45
CA ARG A 89 -7.10 7.30 2.84
C ARG A 89 -8.37 6.46 2.80
N VAL A 90 -8.37 5.40 2.01
CA VAL A 90 -9.55 4.56 1.76
C VAL A 90 -9.54 3.24 2.54
N ASP A 91 -8.40 2.85 3.11
CA ASP A 91 -8.26 1.64 3.92
C ASP A 91 -8.47 1.87 5.42
N GLN A 92 -8.59 3.12 5.87
CA GLN A 92 -8.57 3.48 7.31
C GLN A 92 -9.66 2.77 8.13
N ASP A 93 -10.87 2.70 7.57
CA ASP A 93 -12.03 2.09 8.21
C ASP A 93 -12.36 0.72 7.61
N PHE A 94 -11.45 0.16 6.80
CA PHE A 94 -11.65 -1.15 6.19
C PHE A 94 -11.63 -2.24 7.26
N VAL A 95 -12.71 -3.02 7.31
CA VAL A 95 -12.83 -4.21 8.15
C VAL A 95 -12.99 -5.42 7.22
N PRO A 96 -12.06 -6.40 7.24
CA PRO A 96 -12.21 -7.58 6.41
C PRO A 96 -13.46 -8.37 6.80
N PRO A 97 -14.17 -8.99 5.85
CA PRO A 97 -15.30 -9.84 6.17
C PRO A 97 -14.84 -11.02 7.06
N PRO A 98 -15.72 -11.54 7.94
CA PRO A 98 -15.38 -12.70 8.74
C PRO A 98 -14.99 -13.88 7.84
N PRO A 99 -13.92 -14.63 8.17
CA PRO A 99 -13.53 -15.77 7.36
C PRO A 99 -14.67 -16.79 7.32
N GLN A 100 -15.02 -17.27 6.13
CA GLN A 100 -15.93 -18.41 6.05
C GLN A 100 -15.21 -19.65 6.59
N PRO A 101 -15.81 -20.37 7.56
CA PRO A 101 -15.25 -21.63 8.01
C PRO A 101 -15.10 -22.57 6.83
N PRO A 102 -13.95 -23.27 6.71
CA PRO A 102 -13.77 -24.27 5.67
C PRO A 102 -14.75 -25.42 5.87
N ASP A 103 -15.07 -26.16 4.81
CA ASP A 103 -16.11 -27.19 4.86
C ASP A 103 -15.85 -28.29 5.89
N TRP A 104 -14.58 -28.57 6.23
CA TRP A 104 -14.22 -29.55 7.26
C TRP A 104 -14.50 -29.09 8.70
N ALA A 105 -14.77 -27.79 8.91
CA ALA A 105 -15.03 -27.18 10.21
C ALA A 105 -16.50 -26.71 10.36
N ARG A 106 -17.38 -27.07 9.42
CA ARG A 106 -18.81 -26.73 9.44
C ARG A 106 -19.65 -27.82 10.09
#